data_AF-A0A971HVH3-F1
#
_entry.id   AF-A0A971HVH3-F1
#
_cell.length_a   1.000
_cell.length_b   1.000
_cell.length_c   1.000
_cell.angle_alpha   90.00
_cell.angle_beta   90.00
_cell.angle_gamma   90.00
#
_symmetry.space_group_name_H-M   'P 1'
#
loop_
_entity.id
_entity.type
_entity.pdbx_description
1 polymer ?
#
loop_
_entity_poly.entity_id
_entity_poly.type
_entity_poly.pdbx_seq_one_letter_code
_entity_poly.pdbx_strand_id
1 'polypeptide(L)'
;MKISVYPEDVLFEYTKSLLQREYFVHPEKKHIKRFPQNIEFSSEFAEKWQNLISSSVKAYLGKLFLNKKFLTEKNGTIKSYSLADKEIWDDLDFTFTHRSAERLYEKMLENEVQTYKIFPGQHLIATVSDSLFISICLKNFEIYHFPWIVKNNANWLIKAVYITKASNWGSVIPKWAYLLENYKENEFPLRELLIEKLAAYLADASESLSSSYENNSRVEKNVKEVYNLFNKALTGWKEECPVGYEDEKYLDSIIASNKIIELYNHFINNLEFARQTRDSATEIFNAIME
;
A
#
# COMPACT_ATOMS: atom_id res chain seq x y z
N MET A 1 -33.69 -36.18 1.43
CA MET A 1 -32.39 -35.97 2.09
C MET A 1 -32.21 -34.46 2.26
N LYS A 2 -32.18 -33.93 3.50
CA LYS A 2 -31.91 -32.50 3.72
C LYS A 2 -30.41 -32.31 3.51
N ILE A 3 -30.01 -31.53 2.50
CA ILE A 3 -28.61 -31.14 2.32
C ILE A 3 -28.32 -30.14 3.44
N SER A 4 -27.53 -30.57 4.44
CA SER A 4 -26.96 -29.69 5.45
C SER A 4 -25.77 -28.99 4.79
N VAL A 5 -25.99 -27.75 4.34
CA VAL A 5 -24.90 -26.90 3.86
C VAL A 5 -24.26 -26.26 5.08
N TYR A 6 -23.01 -26.63 5.36
CA TYR A 6 -22.23 -26.03 6.44
C TYR A 6 -21.50 -24.79 5.90
N PRO A 7 -21.73 -23.60 6.48
CA PRO A 7 -21.06 -22.38 6.01
C PRO A 7 -19.53 -22.44 6.12
N GLU A 8 -19.00 -23.20 7.08
CA GLU A 8 -17.57 -23.45 7.29
C GLU A 8 -16.89 -24.11 6.08
N ASP A 9 -17.50 -25.16 5.53
CA ASP A 9 -16.97 -25.87 4.35
C ASP A 9 -16.94 -24.96 3.12
N VAL A 10 -18.03 -24.20 2.93
CA VAL A 10 -18.14 -23.25 1.82
C VAL A 10 -17.12 -22.12 1.96
N LEU A 11 -16.88 -21.64 3.18
CA LEU A 11 -15.87 -20.63 3.48
C LEU A 11 -14.44 -21.14 3.22
N PHE A 12 -14.16 -22.40 3.52
CA PHE A 12 -12.87 -23.01 3.21
C PHE A 12 -12.61 -23.07 1.71
N GLU A 13 -13.55 -23.59 0.93
CA GLU A 13 -13.40 -23.67 -0.53
C GLU A 13 -13.38 -22.28 -1.17
N TYR A 14 -14.15 -21.33 -0.62
CA TYR A 14 -14.08 -19.93 -1.04
C TYR A 14 -12.67 -19.35 -0.82
N THR A 15 -12.13 -19.51 0.39
CA THR A 15 -10.78 -19.05 0.76
C THR A 15 -9.72 -19.68 -0.13
N LYS A 16 -9.81 -20.99 -0.37
CA LYS A 16 -8.90 -21.73 -1.24
C LYS A 16 -8.93 -21.18 -2.67
N SER A 17 -10.12 -20.93 -3.22
CA SER A 17 -10.27 -20.33 -4.56
C SER A 17 -9.61 -18.95 -4.65
N LEU A 18 -9.75 -18.10 -3.62
CA LEU A 18 -9.08 -16.80 -3.54
C LEU A 18 -7.55 -16.90 -3.50
N LEU A 19 -7.00 -17.84 -2.74
CA LEU A 19 -5.55 -18.05 -2.59
C LEU A 19 -4.93 -18.66 -3.86
N GLN A 20 -5.63 -19.61 -4.49
CA GLN A 20 -5.20 -20.30 -5.70
C GLN A 20 -5.45 -19.49 -6.98
N ARG A 21 -6.22 -18.39 -6.87
CA ARG A 21 -6.63 -17.55 -8.00
C ARG A 21 -7.51 -18.29 -9.00
N GLU A 22 -8.36 -19.16 -8.48
CA GLU A 22 -9.29 -19.97 -9.25
C GLU A 22 -10.71 -19.44 -9.13
N TYR A 23 -11.57 -19.83 -10.07
CA TYR A 23 -12.98 -19.52 -9.96
C TYR A 23 -13.57 -20.24 -8.74
N PHE A 24 -14.34 -19.50 -7.95
CA PHE A 24 -15.07 -20.10 -6.84
C PHE A 24 -16.22 -20.97 -7.38
N VAL A 25 -15.97 -22.28 -7.44
CA VAL A 25 -16.93 -23.30 -7.87
C VAL A 25 -17.27 -24.17 -6.66
N HIS A 26 -18.39 -23.88 -6.02
CA HIS A 26 -18.93 -24.72 -4.95
C HIS A 26 -20.39 -25.07 -5.27
N PRO A 27 -20.81 -26.36 -5.21
CA PRO A 27 -22.18 -26.78 -5.52
C PRO A 27 -23.25 -26.00 -4.74
N GLU A 28 -22.90 -25.63 -3.50
CA GLU A 28 -23.77 -24.93 -2.58
C GLU A 28 -23.67 -23.40 -2.64
N LYS A 29 -22.90 -22.82 -3.57
CA LYS A 29 -22.76 -21.35 -3.73
C LYS A 29 -24.12 -20.65 -3.83
N LYS A 30 -25.08 -21.28 -4.51
CA LYS A 30 -26.47 -20.79 -4.65
C LYS A 30 -27.21 -20.60 -3.31
N HIS A 31 -26.71 -21.18 -2.22
CA HIS A 31 -27.31 -21.12 -0.88
C HIS A 31 -26.65 -20.09 0.04
N ILE A 32 -25.56 -19.44 -0.36
CA ILE A 32 -24.84 -18.43 0.46
C ILE A 32 -25.79 -17.32 0.93
N LYS A 33 -26.74 -16.89 0.10
CA LYS A 33 -27.76 -15.88 0.46
C LYS A 33 -28.63 -16.27 1.67
N ARG A 34 -28.64 -17.54 2.07
CA ARG A 34 -29.42 -18.08 3.19
C ARG A 34 -28.56 -18.37 4.41
N PHE A 35 -27.24 -18.14 4.32
CA PHE A 35 -26.35 -18.35 5.45
C PHE A 35 -26.61 -17.34 6.56
N PRO A 36 -26.38 -17.71 7.83
CA PRO A 36 -26.59 -16.80 8.95
C PRO A 36 -25.60 -15.63 8.87
N GLN A 37 -26.03 -14.44 9.27
CA GLN A 37 -25.13 -13.26 9.24
C GLN A 37 -23.98 -13.39 10.24
N ASN A 38 -24.23 -14.05 11.37
CA ASN A 38 -23.23 -14.37 12.37
C ASN A 38 -22.99 -15.87 12.37
N ILE A 39 -21.72 -16.27 12.44
CA ILE A 39 -21.30 -17.65 12.51
C ILE A 39 -20.43 -17.84 13.74
N GLU A 40 -20.68 -18.93 14.47
CA GLU A 40 -19.78 -19.39 15.52
C GLU A 40 -18.95 -20.53 14.95
N PHE A 41 -17.63 -20.31 14.88
CA PHE A 41 -16.72 -21.28 14.29
C PHE A 41 -16.41 -22.42 15.27
N SER A 42 -16.48 -23.64 14.78
CA SER A 42 -16.11 -24.84 15.52
C SER A 42 -14.60 -24.87 15.82
N SER A 43 -14.21 -25.56 16.90
CA SER A 43 -12.80 -25.72 17.23
C SER A 43 -12.03 -26.48 16.13
N GLU A 44 -12.68 -27.46 15.48
CA GLU A 44 -12.13 -28.19 14.34
C GLU A 44 -11.86 -27.26 13.15
N PHE A 45 -12.80 -26.36 12.85
CA PHE A 45 -12.59 -25.33 11.83
C PHE A 45 -11.41 -24.43 12.18
N ALA A 46 -11.34 -23.92 13.41
CA ALA A 46 -10.28 -23.01 13.83
C ALA A 46 -8.88 -23.64 13.71
N GLU A 47 -8.73 -24.91 14.05
CA GLU A 47 -7.46 -25.65 13.91
C GLU A 47 -7.08 -25.85 12.43
N LYS A 48 -8.03 -26.29 11.60
CA LYS A 48 -7.80 -26.42 10.14
C LYS A 48 -7.48 -25.07 9.50
N TRP A 49 -8.14 -24.01 9.93
CA TRP A 49 -7.99 -22.65 9.44
C TRP A 49 -6.56 -22.15 9.63
N GLN A 50 -6.04 -22.29 10.85
CA GLN A 50 -4.67 -21.91 11.20
C GLN A 50 -3.62 -22.60 10.32
N ASN A 51 -3.70 -23.93 10.22
CA ASN A 51 -2.71 -24.72 9.49
C ASN A 51 -2.70 -24.40 7.98
N LEU A 52 -3.89 -24.23 7.40
CA LEU A 52 -4.04 -23.93 5.98
C LEU A 52 -3.52 -22.53 5.64
N ILE A 53 -3.87 -21.53 6.44
CA ILE A 53 -3.55 -20.13 6.12
C ILE A 53 -2.07 -19.86 6.23
N SER A 54 -1.41 -20.30 7.31
CA SER A 54 0.02 -20.06 7.49
C SER A 54 0.83 -20.56 6.30
N SER A 55 0.58 -21.79 5.88
CA SER A 55 1.23 -22.38 4.71
C SER A 55 0.90 -21.64 3.41
N SER A 56 -0.36 -21.24 3.23
CA SER A 56 -0.83 -20.57 2.02
C SER A 56 -0.30 -19.14 1.89
N VAL A 57 -0.24 -18.39 2.98
CA VAL A 57 0.33 -17.04 3.01
C VAL A 57 1.82 -17.12 2.72
N LYS A 58 2.56 -18.04 3.36
CA LYS A 58 3.99 -18.27 3.05
C LYS A 58 4.20 -18.59 1.57
N ALA A 59 3.43 -19.52 1.02
CA ALA A 59 3.52 -19.89 -0.40
C ALA A 59 3.18 -18.71 -1.33
N TYR A 60 2.16 -17.92 -0.98
CA TYR A 60 1.78 -16.74 -1.75
C TYR A 60 2.85 -15.65 -1.72
N LEU A 61 3.36 -15.31 -0.54
CA LEU A 61 4.47 -14.37 -0.38
C LEU A 61 5.69 -14.86 -1.16
N GLY A 62 6.03 -16.15 -1.04
CA GLY A 62 7.03 -16.82 -1.86
C GLY A 62 6.87 -16.50 -3.35
N LYS A 63 5.68 -16.75 -3.91
CA LYS A 63 5.35 -16.45 -5.32
C LYS A 63 5.41 -14.97 -5.65
N LEU A 64 4.86 -14.11 -4.79
CA LEU A 64 4.75 -12.67 -5.03
C LEU A 64 6.11 -11.99 -5.10
N PHE A 65 7.07 -12.46 -4.31
CA PHE A 65 8.39 -11.85 -4.18
C PHE A 65 9.48 -12.58 -4.98
N LEU A 66 9.19 -13.72 -5.62
CA LEU A 66 10.16 -14.79 -5.96
C LEU A 66 11.45 -14.40 -6.71
N ASN A 67 11.63 -13.15 -7.14
CA ASN A 67 12.90 -12.63 -7.70
C ASN A 67 13.22 -11.17 -7.30
N LYS A 68 12.54 -10.62 -6.28
CA LYS A 68 12.66 -9.23 -5.88
C LYS A 68 13.52 -9.12 -4.64
N LYS A 69 14.60 -8.36 -4.76
CA LYS A 69 15.39 -7.89 -3.63
C LYS A 69 14.88 -6.52 -3.20
N PHE A 70 14.84 -6.27 -1.91
CA PHE A 70 14.45 -4.98 -1.36
C PHE A 70 15.28 -4.69 -0.11
N LEU A 71 15.47 -3.41 0.20
CA LEU A 71 16.21 -3.03 1.40
C LEU A 71 15.36 -3.33 2.63
N THR A 72 15.99 -3.77 3.70
CA THR A 72 15.37 -3.89 5.03
C THR A 72 16.41 -3.55 6.07
N GLU A 73 16.01 -2.80 7.09
CA GLU A 73 16.83 -2.51 8.25
C GLU A 73 16.61 -3.58 9.31
N LYS A 74 17.69 -4.23 9.77
CA LYS A 74 17.67 -5.19 10.87
C LYS A 74 18.85 -4.91 11.79
N ASN A 75 18.59 -4.70 13.08
CA ASN A 75 19.62 -4.41 14.09
C ASN A 75 20.52 -3.21 13.70
N GLY A 76 19.94 -2.11 13.21
CA GLY A 76 20.68 -0.93 12.76
C GLY A 76 21.50 -1.12 11.48
N THR A 77 21.29 -2.24 10.78
CA THR A 77 22.00 -2.61 9.55
C THR A 77 20.97 -2.76 8.41
N ILE A 78 21.00 -1.86 7.43
CA ILE A 78 20.26 -1.96 6.18
C ILE A 78 20.92 -2.99 5.26
N LYS A 79 20.20 -3.99 4.74
CA LYS A 79 20.77 -4.88 3.70
C LYS A 79 19.73 -5.18 2.66
N SER A 80 20.19 -5.52 1.46
CA SER A 80 19.33 -6.11 0.44
C SER A 80 19.00 -7.56 0.79
N TYR A 81 17.72 -7.82 1.06
CA TYR A 81 17.20 -9.17 1.30
C TYR A 81 16.27 -9.61 0.18
N SER A 82 16.15 -10.92 0.06
CA SER A 82 15.16 -11.64 -0.73
C SER A 82 14.35 -12.56 0.18
N LEU A 83 13.27 -13.15 -0.33
CA LEU A 83 12.54 -14.17 0.43
C LEU A 83 13.30 -15.49 0.62
N ALA A 84 14.43 -15.68 -0.06
CA ALA A 84 15.29 -16.84 0.21
C ALA A 84 16.05 -16.68 1.53
N ASP A 85 16.22 -15.45 2.02
CA ASP A 85 16.93 -15.16 3.25
C ASP A 85 16.03 -15.46 4.44
N LYS A 86 16.38 -16.49 5.22
CA LYS A 86 15.60 -16.92 6.39
C LYS A 86 15.30 -15.77 7.35
N GLU A 87 16.28 -14.88 7.49
CA GLU A 87 16.24 -13.72 8.38
C GLU A 87 15.06 -12.78 8.14
N ILE A 88 14.47 -12.77 6.94
CA ILE A 88 13.31 -11.92 6.65
C ILE A 88 12.00 -12.47 7.20
N TRP A 89 11.94 -13.79 7.40
CA TRP A 89 10.77 -14.49 7.92
C TRP A 89 10.68 -14.47 9.44
N ASP A 90 11.78 -14.15 10.13
CA ASP A 90 11.83 -14.04 11.58
C ASP A 90 10.88 -12.95 12.12
N ASP A 91 10.55 -11.96 11.30
CA ASP A 91 9.66 -10.84 11.66
C ASP A 91 8.16 -11.18 11.55
N LEU A 92 7.79 -12.39 11.09
CA LEU A 92 6.41 -12.82 10.92
C LEU A 92 6.04 -13.91 11.91
N ASP A 93 5.27 -13.54 12.92
CA ASP A 93 4.52 -14.53 13.69
C ASP A 93 3.26 -14.89 12.90
N PHE A 94 3.28 -16.03 12.22
CA PHE A 94 2.16 -16.52 11.39
C PHE A 94 0.99 -17.04 12.23
N THR A 95 0.55 -16.23 13.20
CA THR A 95 -0.57 -16.48 14.10
C THR A 95 -1.82 -15.79 13.57
N PHE A 96 -2.68 -16.54 12.89
CA PHE A 96 -3.94 -16.02 12.37
C PHE A 96 -5.01 -16.17 13.45
N THR A 97 -6.01 -15.31 13.50
CA THR A 97 -7.12 -15.48 14.45
C THR A 97 -8.37 -15.91 13.71
N HIS A 98 -9.40 -16.37 14.43
CA HIS A 98 -10.72 -16.63 13.85
C HIS A 98 -11.33 -15.36 13.21
N ARG A 99 -10.86 -14.16 13.61
CA ARG A 99 -11.32 -12.90 13.01
C ARG A 99 -11.07 -12.85 11.50
N SER A 100 -9.97 -13.40 10.99
CA SER A 100 -9.76 -13.44 9.55
C SER A 100 -10.80 -14.29 8.82
N ALA A 101 -11.27 -15.38 9.44
CA ALA A 101 -12.36 -16.20 8.91
C ALA A 101 -13.67 -15.43 8.87
N GLU A 102 -14.01 -14.75 9.95
CA GLU A 102 -15.21 -13.89 10.03
C GLU A 102 -15.20 -12.84 8.92
N ARG A 103 -14.06 -12.19 8.68
CA ARG A 103 -13.96 -11.13 7.65
C ARG A 103 -14.10 -11.66 6.23
N LEU A 104 -13.53 -12.83 5.93
CA LEU A 104 -13.75 -13.45 4.63
C LEU A 104 -15.18 -13.96 4.46
N TYR A 105 -15.80 -14.42 5.54
CA TYR A 105 -17.20 -14.82 5.55
C TYR A 105 -18.12 -13.63 5.27
N GLU A 106 -17.94 -12.51 5.97
CA GLU A 106 -18.66 -11.26 5.71
C GLU A 106 -18.48 -10.81 4.25
N LYS A 107 -17.26 -10.90 3.72
CA LYS A 107 -16.98 -10.53 2.32
C LYS A 107 -17.65 -11.47 1.33
N MET A 108 -17.68 -12.77 1.62
CA MET A 108 -18.40 -13.77 0.82
C MET A 108 -19.90 -13.46 0.79
N LEU A 109 -20.48 -13.07 1.93
CA LEU A 109 -21.88 -12.64 2.01
C LEU A 109 -22.14 -11.34 1.24
N GLU A 110 -21.28 -10.33 1.36
CA GLU A 110 -21.40 -9.05 0.63
C GLU A 110 -21.46 -9.26 -0.89
N ASN A 111 -20.58 -10.10 -1.44
CA ASN A 111 -20.52 -10.35 -2.88
C ASN A 111 -21.82 -11.00 -3.42
N GLU A 112 -22.53 -11.75 -2.58
CA GLU A 112 -23.75 -12.47 -2.96
C GLU A 112 -25.04 -11.73 -2.53
N VAL A 113 -24.97 -10.87 -1.52
CA VAL A 113 -26.09 -10.13 -0.92
C VAL A 113 -25.80 -8.63 -0.97
N GLN A 114 -26.26 -7.96 -2.04
CA GLN A 114 -25.99 -6.53 -2.31
C GLN A 114 -26.41 -5.55 -1.20
N THR A 115 -27.28 -5.96 -0.27
CA THR A 115 -27.72 -5.15 0.88
C THR A 115 -26.85 -5.30 2.12
N TYR A 116 -25.87 -6.22 2.12
CA TYR A 116 -24.95 -6.39 3.24
C TYR A 116 -23.91 -5.27 3.22
N LYS A 117 -24.19 -4.17 3.92
CA LYS A 117 -23.20 -3.13 4.18
C LYS A 117 -22.30 -3.62 5.29
N ILE A 118 -21.04 -3.91 4.96
CA ILE A 118 -20.00 -4.05 5.98
C ILE A 118 -20.01 -2.76 6.79
N PHE A 119 -20.04 -2.86 8.13
CA PHE A 119 -20.00 -1.68 8.98
C PHE A 119 -18.75 -0.87 8.64
N PRO A 120 -18.88 0.38 8.17
CA PRO A 120 -17.75 1.24 7.85
C PRO A 120 -17.03 1.59 9.16
N GLY A 121 -16.08 0.75 9.55
CA GLY A 121 -15.39 0.81 10.84
C GLY A 121 -15.00 -0.55 11.43
N GLN A 122 -15.67 -1.65 11.04
CA GLN A 122 -15.32 -3.01 11.49
C GLN A 122 -14.20 -3.68 10.65
N HIS A 123 -13.77 -3.04 9.56
CA HIS A 123 -12.61 -3.41 8.75
C HIS A 123 -11.25 -3.31 9.49
N LEU A 124 -11.21 -2.98 10.78
CA LEU A 124 -10.00 -2.46 11.44
C LEU A 124 -9.48 -3.24 12.65
N ILE A 125 -10.00 -4.43 12.96
CA ILE A 125 -9.40 -5.25 14.03
C ILE A 125 -9.15 -6.67 13.52
N ALA A 126 -8.10 -6.78 12.72
CA ALA A 126 -7.39 -7.99 12.38
C ALA A 126 -5.96 -7.80 12.92
N THR A 127 -5.34 -8.85 13.47
CA THR A 127 -3.90 -8.77 13.79
C THR A 127 -3.10 -8.48 12.52
N VAL A 128 -1.82 -8.10 12.62
CA VAL A 128 -0.97 -7.89 11.44
C VAL A 128 -1.03 -9.09 10.47
N SER A 129 -1.00 -10.31 11.01
CA SER A 129 -1.07 -11.55 10.26
C SER A 129 -2.43 -11.74 9.58
N ASP A 130 -3.53 -11.52 10.29
CA ASP A 130 -4.87 -11.55 9.69
C ASP A 130 -5.02 -10.51 8.58
N SER A 131 -4.51 -9.31 8.79
CA SER A 131 -4.55 -8.22 7.82
C SER A 131 -3.77 -8.56 6.56
N LEU A 132 -2.58 -9.17 6.70
CA LEU A 132 -1.80 -9.66 5.56
C LEU A 132 -2.56 -10.73 4.77
N PHE A 133 -3.17 -11.70 5.46
CA PHE A 133 -3.95 -12.74 4.82
C PHE A 133 -5.18 -12.19 4.08
N ILE A 134 -5.94 -11.30 4.71
CA ILE A 134 -7.10 -10.64 4.08
C ILE A 134 -6.67 -9.87 2.83
N SER A 135 -5.59 -9.08 2.91
CA SER A 135 -5.06 -8.34 1.77
C SER A 135 -4.63 -9.24 0.62
N ILE A 136 -4.04 -10.40 0.91
CA ILE A 136 -3.70 -11.42 -0.10
C ILE A 136 -4.98 -11.94 -0.76
N CYS A 137 -5.97 -12.36 0.02
CA CYS A 137 -7.22 -12.92 -0.49
C CYS A 137 -7.95 -11.93 -1.40
N LEU A 138 -8.04 -10.67 -0.97
CA LEU A 138 -8.75 -9.60 -1.69
C LEU A 138 -7.91 -8.92 -2.78
N LYS A 139 -6.63 -9.29 -2.93
CA LYS A 139 -5.68 -8.63 -3.85
C LYS A 139 -5.65 -7.12 -3.66
N ASN A 140 -5.78 -6.67 -2.42
CA ASN A 140 -5.80 -5.27 -2.06
C ASN A 140 -4.98 -5.05 -0.78
N PHE A 141 -3.77 -4.56 -0.96
CA PHE A 141 -2.86 -4.21 0.14
C PHE A 141 -3.10 -2.79 0.65
N GLU A 142 -4.02 -2.04 0.03
CA GLU A 142 -4.40 -0.68 0.40
C GLU A 142 -5.64 -0.64 1.32
N ILE A 143 -6.17 -1.80 1.73
CA ILE A 143 -7.33 -1.91 2.63
C ILE A 143 -7.05 -1.19 3.96
N TYR A 144 -5.79 -1.23 4.40
CA TYR A 144 -5.34 -0.61 5.64
C TYR A 144 -4.67 0.73 5.32
N HIS A 145 -5.05 1.77 6.07
CA HIS A 145 -4.44 3.09 5.96
C HIS A 145 -3.06 3.12 6.62
N PHE A 146 -2.15 3.97 6.14
CA PHE A 146 -0.79 4.03 6.66
C PHE A 146 -0.67 4.27 8.17
N PRO A 147 -1.47 5.17 8.79
CA PRO A 147 -1.43 5.29 10.24
C PRO A 147 -1.65 3.96 10.98
N TRP A 148 -2.51 3.08 10.47
CA TRP A 148 -2.68 1.76 11.05
C TRP A 148 -1.49 0.85 10.78
N ILE A 149 -0.99 0.83 9.54
CA ILE A 149 0.15 -0.02 9.14
C ILE A 149 1.40 0.31 9.98
N VAL A 150 1.71 1.59 10.12
CA VAL A 150 2.88 2.10 10.86
C VAL A 150 2.69 1.86 12.36
N LYS A 151 1.54 2.25 12.93
CA LYS A 151 1.24 2.05 14.37
C LYS A 151 1.34 0.59 14.81
N ASN A 152 0.95 -0.36 13.94
CA ASN A 152 0.96 -1.79 14.26
C ASN A 152 2.24 -2.51 13.81
N ASN A 153 3.24 -1.78 13.31
CA ASN A 153 4.48 -2.35 12.79
C ASN A 153 4.24 -3.46 11.75
N ALA A 154 3.32 -3.22 10.81
CA ALA A 154 2.85 -4.23 9.86
C ALA A 154 3.83 -4.40 8.66
N ASN A 155 5.06 -4.79 8.96
CA ASN A 155 6.21 -4.74 8.04
C ASN A 155 6.02 -5.55 6.76
N TRP A 156 5.27 -6.63 6.84
CA TRP A 156 4.99 -7.46 5.67
C TRP A 156 3.91 -6.91 4.76
N LEU A 157 2.94 -6.15 5.30
CA LEU A 157 2.02 -5.38 4.47
C LEU A 157 2.79 -4.27 3.75
N ILE A 158 3.71 -3.59 4.44
CA ILE A 158 4.61 -2.60 3.82
C ILE A 158 5.39 -3.20 2.65
N LYS A 159 6.08 -4.33 2.89
CA LYS A 159 6.87 -5.04 1.86
C LYS A 159 5.99 -5.51 0.70
N ALA A 160 4.80 -6.04 0.99
CA ALA A 160 3.86 -6.50 -0.04
C ALA A 160 3.32 -5.35 -0.90
N VAL A 161 3.01 -4.20 -0.29
CA VAL A 161 2.65 -2.99 -1.05
C VAL A 161 3.80 -2.59 -1.98
N TYR A 162 5.03 -2.45 -1.46
CA TYR A 162 6.20 -2.08 -2.26
C TYR A 162 6.36 -2.99 -3.48
N ILE A 163 6.31 -4.29 -3.25
CA ILE A 163 6.51 -5.28 -4.31
C ILE A 163 5.37 -5.32 -5.31
N THR A 164 4.13 -5.18 -4.87
CA THR A 164 2.96 -5.19 -5.77
C THR A 164 2.85 -3.91 -6.58
N LYS A 165 3.65 -2.88 -6.25
CA LYS A 165 3.54 -1.53 -6.83
C LYS A 165 2.09 -1.05 -6.82
N ALA A 166 1.34 -1.32 -5.74
CA ALA A 166 -0.09 -1.09 -5.63
C ALA A 166 -0.48 0.25 -6.29
N SER A 167 -1.19 0.11 -7.41
CA SER A 167 -1.16 1.06 -8.53
C SER A 167 -1.96 2.34 -8.28
N ASN A 168 -2.79 2.39 -7.24
CA ASN A 168 -3.74 3.50 -7.01
C ASN A 168 -3.22 4.58 -6.05
N TRP A 169 -1.92 4.53 -5.76
CA TRP A 169 -1.28 5.54 -4.93
C TRP A 169 -0.94 6.80 -5.73
N GLY A 170 -0.73 6.67 -7.04
CA GLY A 170 -0.11 7.67 -7.93
C GLY A 170 -0.87 8.96 -8.26
N SER A 171 -1.69 9.55 -7.39
CA SER A 171 -2.21 10.92 -7.65
C SER A 171 -2.75 11.69 -6.44
N VAL A 172 -2.84 11.09 -5.25
CA VAL A 172 -3.56 11.70 -4.12
C VAL A 172 -2.60 11.98 -2.95
N ILE A 173 -2.05 13.19 -2.95
CA ILE A 173 -1.16 13.75 -1.91
C ILE A 173 -1.57 13.42 -0.46
N PRO A 174 -2.86 13.54 -0.06
CA PRO A 174 -3.30 13.21 1.30
C PRO A 174 -2.93 11.79 1.76
N LYS A 175 -2.74 10.84 0.84
CA LYS A 175 -2.46 9.45 1.20
C LYS A 175 -1.03 9.26 1.72
N TRP A 176 -0.06 10.05 1.28
CA TRP A 176 1.35 9.88 1.67
C TRP A 176 1.89 10.95 2.61
N ALA A 177 1.19 12.07 2.78
CA ALA A 177 1.60 13.15 3.69
C ALA A 177 1.94 12.62 5.09
N TYR A 178 1.11 11.71 5.61
CA TYR A 178 1.35 11.04 6.90
C TYR A 178 2.72 10.35 6.96
N LEU A 179 3.15 9.67 5.89
CA LEU A 179 4.45 9.00 5.86
C LEU A 179 5.60 10.02 5.87
N LEU A 180 5.48 11.13 5.15
CA LEU A 180 6.52 12.17 5.14
C LEU A 180 6.60 12.89 6.49
N GLU A 181 5.45 13.12 7.14
CA GLU A 181 5.38 13.72 8.47
C GLU A 181 6.00 12.82 9.55
N ASN A 182 5.80 11.50 9.44
CA ASN A 182 6.27 10.48 10.40
C ASN A 182 7.45 9.68 9.85
N TYR A 183 8.36 10.35 9.13
CA TYR A 183 9.43 9.71 8.35
C TYR A 183 10.35 8.76 9.13
N LYS A 184 10.48 8.96 10.45
CA LYS A 184 11.27 8.10 11.34
C LYS A 184 10.65 6.72 11.55
N GLU A 185 9.33 6.66 11.48
CA GLU A 185 8.55 5.43 11.66
C GLU A 185 8.42 4.63 10.36
N ASN A 186 8.81 5.23 9.22
CA ASN A 186 8.83 4.52 7.95
C ASN A 186 10.02 3.58 7.94
N GLU A 187 9.79 2.28 7.81
CA GLU A 187 10.87 1.31 7.60
C GLU A 187 11.17 1.12 6.11
N PHE A 188 12.36 0.58 5.79
CA PHE A 188 12.62 0.03 4.46
C PHE A 188 11.74 -1.21 4.21
N PRO A 189 11.14 -1.40 3.02
CA PRO A 189 11.33 -0.64 1.78
C PRO A 189 10.30 0.49 1.55
N LEU A 190 9.49 0.88 2.54
CA LEU A 190 8.47 1.93 2.35
C LEU A 190 9.09 3.28 1.96
N ARG A 191 10.27 3.58 2.54
CA ARG A 191 11.05 4.78 2.20
C ARG A 191 11.35 4.83 0.69
N GLU A 192 11.81 3.72 0.10
CA GLU A 192 12.10 3.61 -1.34
C GLU A 192 10.84 3.86 -2.18
N LEU A 193 9.72 3.21 -1.81
CA LEU A 193 8.45 3.41 -2.49
C LEU A 193 8.00 4.88 -2.46
N LEU A 194 8.14 5.52 -1.30
CA LEU A 194 7.71 6.90 -1.10
C LEU A 194 8.52 7.87 -1.96
N ILE A 195 9.83 7.64 -2.07
CA ILE A 195 10.74 8.38 -2.96
C ILE A 195 10.32 8.18 -4.42
N GLU A 196 10.14 6.94 -4.88
CA GLU A 196 9.70 6.65 -6.26
C GLU A 196 8.38 7.34 -6.61
N LYS A 197 7.40 7.26 -5.69
CA LYS A 197 6.07 7.84 -5.89
C LYS A 197 6.08 9.36 -5.88
N LEU A 198 6.91 9.97 -5.04
CA LEU A 198 7.07 11.40 -5.02
C LEU A 198 7.74 11.92 -6.30
N ALA A 199 8.76 11.22 -6.79
CA ALA A 199 9.40 11.56 -8.07
C ALA A 199 8.38 11.55 -9.22
N ALA A 200 7.56 10.50 -9.31
CA ALA A 200 6.49 10.41 -10.30
C ALA A 200 5.48 11.57 -10.17
N TYR A 201 5.03 11.87 -8.94
CA TYR A 201 4.10 12.97 -8.69
C TYR A 201 4.64 14.34 -9.15
N LEU A 202 5.92 14.64 -8.89
CA LEU A 202 6.54 15.90 -9.32
C LEU A 202 6.73 15.99 -10.83
N ALA A 203 7.05 14.87 -11.49
CA ALA A 203 7.14 14.82 -12.94
C ALA A 203 5.76 15.12 -13.57
N ASP A 204 4.71 14.43 -13.12
CA ASP A 204 3.33 14.63 -13.60
C ASP A 204 2.86 16.07 -13.34
N ALA A 205 3.15 16.62 -12.15
CA ALA A 205 2.79 18.00 -11.83
C ALA A 205 3.50 19.01 -12.75
N SER A 206 4.75 18.76 -13.12
CA SER A 206 5.52 19.61 -14.03
C SER A 206 4.96 19.59 -15.45
N GLU A 207 4.55 18.42 -15.94
CA GLU A 207 3.88 18.30 -17.25
C GLU A 207 2.51 18.98 -17.24
N SER A 208 1.75 18.87 -16.15
CA SER A 208 0.42 19.49 -16.05
C SER A 208 0.47 21.03 -16.14
N LEU A 209 1.49 21.68 -15.55
CA LEU A 209 1.69 23.12 -15.66
C LEU A 209 1.91 23.58 -17.11
N SER A 210 2.50 22.73 -17.95
CA SER A 210 2.78 23.05 -19.35
C SER A 210 1.54 23.01 -20.25
N SER A 211 0.43 22.42 -19.78
CA SER A 211 -0.75 22.11 -20.61
C SER A 211 -2.05 22.84 -20.22
N SER A 212 -2.15 23.44 -19.02
CA SER A 212 -3.41 24.04 -18.53
C SER A 212 -3.16 25.15 -17.51
N TYR A 213 -3.62 26.38 -17.81
CA TYR A 213 -3.34 27.59 -17.01
C TYR A 213 -4.29 27.81 -15.80
N GLU A 214 -5.49 27.20 -15.82
CA GLU A 214 -6.58 27.57 -14.89
C GLU A 214 -6.48 26.94 -13.49
N ASN A 215 -5.54 25.99 -13.25
CA ASN A 215 -5.41 25.28 -11.97
C ASN A 215 -4.06 25.48 -11.23
N ASN A 216 -3.23 26.43 -11.68
CA ASN A 216 -1.81 26.51 -11.26
C ASN A 216 -1.60 26.83 -9.76
N SER A 217 -2.45 27.62 -9.12
CA SER A 217 -2.25 28.04 -7.72
C SER A 217 -2.43 26.90 -6.71
N ARG A 218 -3.40 26.02 -6.95
CA ARG A 218 -3.67 24.85 -6.09
C ARG A 218 -2.58 23.79 -6.28
N VAL A 219 -2.16 23.54 -7.52
CA VAL A 219 -1.08 22.60 -7.84
C VAL A 219 0.23 23.10 -7.23
N GLU A 220 0.56 24.37 -7.38
CA GLU A 220 1.74 24.99 -6.76
C GLU A 220 1.77 24.84 -5.24
N LYS A 221 0.67 25.18 -4.55
CA LYS A 221 0.59 25.07 -3.09
C LYS A 221 0.87 23.63 -2.64
N ASN A 222 0.20 22.69 -3.28
CA ASN A 222 0.31 21.27 -3.01
C ASN A 222 1.74 20.73 -3.24
N VAL A 223 2.37 21.07 -4.37
CA VAL A 223 3.73 20.65 -4.69
C VAL A 223 4.73 21.22 -3.69
N LYS A 224 4.61 22.51 -3.33
CA LYS A 224 5.46 23.14 -2.32
C LYS A 224 5.33 22.47 -0.95
N GLU A 225 4.11 22.18 -0.51
CA GLU A 225 3.85 21.52 0.77
C GLU A 225 4.49 20.13 0.81
N VAL A 226 4.28 19.32 -0.23
CA VAL A 226 4.84 17.96 -0.32
C VAL A 226 6.37 17.99 -0.39
N TYR A 227 6.95 18.89 -1.18
CA TYR A 227 8.41 19.02 -1.28
C TYR A 227 9.04 19.45 0.05
N ASN A 228 8.40 20.34 0.80
CA ASN A 228 8.87 20.74 2.13
C ASN A 228 8.86 19.56 3.11
N LEU A 229 7.78 18.77 3.11
CA LEU A 229 7.69 17.55 3.92
C LEU A 229 8.78 16.54 3.52
N PHE A 230 9.03 16.37 2.22
CA PHE A 230 10.10 15.51 1.72
C PHE A 230 11.48 15.98 2.13
N ASN A 231 11.81 17.26 1.99
CA ASN A 231 13.13 17.77 2.40
C ASN A 231 13.38 17.58 3.89
N LYS A 232 12.34 17.74 4.72
CA LYS A 232 12.41 17.44 6.14
C LYS A 232 12.69 15.95 6.37
N ALA A 233 11.96 15.06 5.71
CA ALA A 233 12.16 13.61 5.80
C ALA A 233 13.55 13.19 5.33
N LEU A 234 14.02 13.71 4.18
CA LEU A 234 15.32 13.43 3.60
C LEU A 234 16.46 13.87 4.52
N THR A 235 16.33 15.04 5.17
CA THR A 235 17.33 15.52 6.13
C THR A 235 17.45 14.56 7.31
N GLY A 236 16.31 14.15 7.88
CA GLY A 236 16.30 13.18 8.98
C GLY A 236 16.84 11.81 8.58
N TRP A 237 16.51 11.31 7.39
CA TRP A 237 17.05 10.03 6.90
C TRP A 237 18.57 10.06 6.67
N LYS A 238 19.13 11.22 6.28
CA LYS A 238 20.59 11.40 6.13
C LYS A 238 21.30 11.36 7.48
N GLU A 239 20.69 11.91 8.53
CA GLU A 239 21.24 11.89 9.90
C GLU A 239 21.21 10.49 10.52
N GLU A 240 20.23 9.66 10.15
CA GLU A 240 20.10 8.26 10.61
C GLU A 240 21.02 7.28 9.87
N CYS A 241 21.69 7.71 8.79
CA CYS A 241 22.54 6.82 8.02
C CYS A 241 23.80 6.42 8.82
N PRO A 242 24.02 5.13 9.11
CA PRO A 242 25.24 4.70 9.77
C PRO A 242 26.46 4.99 8.87
N VAL A 243 27.52 5.55 9.45
CA VAL A 243 28.79 5.80 8.75
C VAL A 243 29.42 4.45 8.35
N GLY A 244 29.66 4.23 7.06
CA GLY A 244 30.32 3.02 6.53
C GLY A 244 29.45 2.11 5.64
N TYR A 245 28.40 2.65 5.02
CA TYR A 245 27.45 1.87 4.22
C TYR A 245 27.81 1.78 2.73
N GLU A 246 27.97 0.56 2.21
CA GLU A 246 28.37 0.24 0.82
C GLU A 246 27.30 -0.54 0.03
N ASP A 247 26.00 -0.47 0.38
CA ASP A 247 24.96 -1.11 -0.44
C ASP A 247 24.57 -0.17 -1.61
N GLU A 248 24.87 -0.58 -2.85
CA GLU A 248 24.59 0.18 -4.08
C GLU A 248 23.13 0.67 -4.14
N LYS A 249 22.17 -0.09 -3.58
CA LYS A 249 20.75 0.32 -3.55
C LYS A 249 20.46 1.48 -2.62
N TYR A 250 21.19 1.60 -1.51
CA TYR A 250 21.02 2.76 -0.63
C TYR A 250 21.54 4.03 -1.32
N LEU A 251 22.66 3.89 -2.06
CA LEU A 251 23.16 4.94 -2.93
C LEU A 251 22.16 5.30 -4.04
N ASP A 252 21.50 4.30 -4.66
CA ASP A 252 20.41 4.52 -5.62
C ASP A 252 19.24 5.30 -5.01
N SER A 253 18.87 5.01 -3.76
CA SER A 253 17.84 5.77 -3.04
C SER A 253 18.25 7.23 -2.78
N ILE A 254 19.55 7.48 -2.52
CA ILE A 254 20.10 8.84 -2.40
C ILE A 254 20.09 9.54 -3.77
N ILE A 255 20.50 8.86 -4.84
CA ILE A 255 20.48 9.39 -6.20
C ILE A 255 19.04 9.72 -6.62
N ALA A 256 18.09 8.83 -6.36
CA ALA A 256 16.67 9.06 -6.59
C ALA A 256 16.15 10.26 -5.78
N SER A 257 16.65 10.47 -4.56
CA SER A 257 16.32 11.66 -3.76
C SER A 257 16.87 12.95 -4.37
N ASN A 258 18.06 12.93 -4.96
CA ASN A 258 18.58 14.07 -5.73
C ASN A 258 17.75 14.33 -6.99
N LYS A 259 17.22 13.28 -7.62
CA LYS A 259 16.32 13.41 -8.77
C LYS A 259 15.02 14.15 -8.41
N ILE A 260 14.50 13.97 -7.21
CA ILE A 260 13.33 14.70 -6.69
C ILE A 260 13.63 16.21 -6.60
N ILE A 261 14.84 16.58 -6.14
CA ILE A 261 15.28 17.99 -6.06
C ILE A 261 15.34 18.59 -7.47
N GLU A 262 15.92 17.87 -8.45
CA GLU A 262 15.95 18.30 -9.85
C GLU A 262 14.54 18.50 -10.43
N LEU A 263 13.64 17.55 -10.20
CA LEU A 263 12.25 17.61 -10.67
C LEU A 263 11.50 18.78 -10.04
N TYR A 264 11.72 19.06 -8.76
CA TYR A 264 11.15 20.23 -8.11
C TYR A 264 11.70 21.54 -8.70
N ASN A 265 13.00 21.63 -8.95
CA ASN A 265 13.58 22.82 -9.60
C ASN A 265 13.02 23.00 -11.02
N HIS A 266 12.85 21.91 -11.77
CA HIS A 266 12.20 21.94 -13.08
C HIS A 266 10.74 22.44 -12.99
N PHE A 267 9.98 21.95 -12.01
CA PHE A 267 8.63 22.43 -11.72
C PHE A 267 8.59 23.95 -11.46
N ILE A 268 9.49 24.47 -10.62
CA ILE A 268 9.57 25.91 -10.30
C ILE A 268 9.89 26.72 -11.56
N ASN A 269 10.84 26.28 -12.38
CA ASN A 269 11.19 26.96 -13.62
C ASN A 269 10.00 27.01 -14.60
N ASN A 270 9.26 25.90 -14.74
CA ASN A 270 8.06 25.86 -15.59
C ASN A 270 6.95 26.78 -15.06
N LEU A 271 6.79 26.86 -13.73
CA LEU A 271 5.83 27.76 -13.09
C LEU A 271 6.18 29.24 -13.33
N GLU A 272 7.46 29.61 -13.23
CA GLU A 272 7.94 30.97 -13.50
C GLU A 272 7.74 31.35 -14.97
N PHE A 273 8.06 30.44 -15.89
CA PHE A 273 7.80 30.63 -17.32
C PHE A 273 6.31 30.84 -17.63
N ALA A 274 5.43 30.04 -17.01
CA ALA A 274 3.99 30.19 -17.17
C ALA A 274 3.46 31.53 -16.64
N ARG A 275 4.02 32.04 -15.53
CA ARG A 275 3.69 33.37 -14.98
C ARG A 275 4.13 34.50 -15.91
N GLN A 276 5.39 34.48 -16.37
CA GLN A 276 5.90 35.48 -17.31
C GLN A 276 5.05 35.55 -18.58
N THR A 277 4.68 34.39 -19.14
CA THR A 277 3.83 34.32 -20.34
C THR A 277 2.44 34.93 -20.09
N ARG A 278 1.85 34.71 -18.90
CA ARG A 278 0.57 35.32 -18.52
C ARG A 278 0.67 36.83 -18.37
N ASP A 279 1.69 37.31 -17.69
CA ASP A 279 1.88 38.74 -17.44
C ASP A 279 2.06 39.47 -18.78
N SER A 280 2.88 38.93 -19.69
CA SER A 280 3.02 39.45 -21.06
C SER A 280 1.71 39.40 -21.86
N ALA A 281 0.93 38.33 -21.77
CA ALA A 281 -0.37 38.26 -22.46
C ALA A 281 -1.39 39.27 -21.91
N THR A 282 -1.34 39.53 -20.60
CA THR A 282 -2.20 40.52 -19.92
C THR A 282 -1.80 41.93 -20.30
N GLU A 283 -0.50 42.22 -20.37
CA GLU A 283 0.03 43.50 -20.87
C GLU A 283 -0.38 43.75 -22.32
N ILE A 284 -0.25 42.76 -23.21
CA ILE A 284 -0.70 42.85 -24.61
C ILE A 284 -2.20 43.10 -24.68
N PHE A 285 -3.01 42.37 -23.90
CA PHE A 285 -4.46 42.56 -23.87
C PHE A 285 -4.85 43.96 -23.41
N ASN A 286 -4.24 44.46 -22.34
CA ASN A 286 -4.50 45.82 -21.84
C ASN A 286 -4.08 46.88 -22.85
N ALA A 287 -2.95 46.70 -23.54
CA ALA A 287 -2.48 47.60 -24.60
C ALA A 287 -3.37 47.59 -25.86
N ILE A 288 -4.15 46.53 -26.11
CA ILE A 288 -5.16 46.47 -27.18
C ILE A 288 -6.46 47.18 -26.77
N MET A 289 -6.74 47.27 -25.47
CA MET A 289 -7.98 47.81 -24.91
C MET A 289 -7.93 49.30 -24.55
N GLU A 290 -6.72 49.89 -24.50
CA GLU A 290 -6.46 51.34 -24.40
C GLU A 290 -6.44 52.03 -25.78
#